data_AF-A0A495A638-F1
#
_entry.id   AF-A0A495A638-F1
#
_cell.length_a   1.000
_cell.length_b   1.000
_cell.length_c   1.000
_cell.angle_alpha   90.00
_cell.angle_beta   90.00
_cell.angle_gamma   90.00
#
_symmetry.space_group_name_H-M   'P 1'
#
loop_
_entity.id
_entity.type
_entity.pdbx_description
1 polymer ?
#
loop_
_entity_poly.entity_id
_entity_poly.type
_entity_poly.pdbx_seq_one_letter_code
_entity_poly.pdbx_strand_id
1 'polypeptide(L)'
;MNPGRIAGWGYEVVVPDLYSDGGARRCLVATMRSMSTGKGKALVDIETSGQWLLAQPETTEAVGIVGFCMGGGFALLTCDRDRYAVASVNYGTVPEDVGHACPVVGSYGAGDLQNRGAAQKLEAKLDAASVGYDIQEYPSAGHALFNDSMPGPAALAPLWHVAGFGGTREDREHAWRRIEDYFAAPLGASA
;
A
#
# COMPACT_ATOMS: atom_id res chain seq x y z
N MET A 1 7.34 0.39 8.12
CA MET A 1 5.91 0.69 8.33
C MET A 1 5.69 0.98 9.80
N ASN A 2 5.06 2.10 10.15
CA ASN A 2 4.73 2.45 11.53
C ASN A 2 3.20 2.41 11.70
N PRO A 3 2.61 1.27 12.10
CA PRO A 3 1.15 1.17 12.29
C PRO A 3 0.64 2.16 13.34
N GLY A 4 1.48 2.57 14.30
CA GLY A 4 1.15 3.59 15.28
C GLY A 4 0.88 4.98 14.69
N ARG A 5 1.40 5.28 13.49
CA ARG A 5 1.06 6.54 12.79
C ARG A 5 -0.39 6.56 12.34
N ILE A 6 -0.85 5.46 11.74
CA ILE A 6 -2.25 5.34 11.27
C ILE A 6 -3.21 5.27 12.47
N ALA A 7 -2.84 4.52 13.51
CA ALA A 7 -3.62 4.48 14.75
C ALA A 7 -3.72 5.87 15.42
N GLY A 8 -2.66 6.70 15.30
CA GLY A 8 -2.64 8.07 15.78
C GLY A 8 -3.65 9.01 15.10
N TRP A 9 -4.19 8.62 13.94
CA TRP A 9 -5.27 9.34 13.25
C TRP A 9 -6.68 8.92 13.73
N GLY A 10 -6.78 8.04 14.73
CA GLY A 10 -8.05 7.58 15.28
C GLY A 10 -8.63 6.34 14.60
N TYR A 11 -7.83 5.61 13.82
CA TYR A 11 -8.24 4.34 13.20
C TYR A 11 -7.83 3.12 14.02
N GLU A 12 -8.68 2.11 14.04
CA GLU A 12 -8.27 0.76 14.44
C GLU A 12 -7.47 0.09 13.31
N VAL A 13 -6.34 -0.52 13.65
CA VAL A 13 -5.37 -1.03 12.67
C VAL A 13 -5.03 -2.50 12.95
N VAL A 14 -5.25 -3.35 11.95
CA VAL A 14 -4.76 -4.74 11.94
C VAL A 14 -3.65 -4.91 10.91
N VAL A 15 -2.60 -5.64 11.28
CA VAL A 15 -1.48 -5.98 10.39
C VAL A 15 -1.32 -7.50 10.36
N PRO A 16 -1.90 -8.20 9.36
CA PRO A 16 -1.78 -9.65 9.31
C PRO A 16 -0.36 -10.11 9.03
N ASP A 17 0.09 -11.14 9.76
CA ASP A 17 1.34 -11.83 9.45
C ASP A 17 1.14 -12.88 8.34
N LEU A 18 1.35 -12.42 7.10
CA LEU A 18 1.25 -13.25 5.89
C LEU A 18 2.34 -14.34 5.78
N TYR A 19 3.34 -14.34 6.68
CA TYR A 19 4.49 -15.24 6.63
C TYR A 19 4.52 -16.30 7.75
N SER A 20 3.42 -16.45 8.47
CA SER A 20 3.34 -17.30 9.66
C SER A 20 3.08 -18.78 9.39
N ASP A 21 2.48 -19.13 8.25
CA ASP A 21 1.95 -20.48 8.02
C ASP A 21 2.86 -21.37 7.15
N GLY A 22 3.67 -22.23 7.80
CA GLY A 22 4.50 -23.25 7.12
C GLY A 22 6.00 -22.95 7.01
N GLY A 23 6.53 -22.02 7.80
CA GLY A 23 7.96 -21.69 7.89
C GLY A 23 8.45 -20.72 6.80
N ALA A 24 9.39 -19.83 7.16
CA ALA A 24 9.73 -18.61 6.41
C ALA A 24 9.89 -18.78 4.89
N ARG A 25 10.57 -19.84 4.41
CA ARG A 25 10.78 -20.06 2.97
C ARG A 25 9.51 -20.45 2.23
N ARG A 26 8.69 -21.35 2.80
CA ARG A 26 7.45 -21.82 2.17
C ARG A 26 6.42 -20.70 2.12
N CYS A 27 6.32 -19.92 3.20
CA CYS A 27 5.42 -18.78 3.27
C CYS A 27 5.81 -17.70 2.26
N LEU A 28 7.11 -17.39 2.12
CA LEU A 28 7.58 -16.40 1.16
C LEU A 28 7.23 -16.83 -0.28
N VAL A 29 7.50 -18.08 -0.66
CA VAL A 29 7.16 -18.60 -1.99
C VAL A 29 5.66 -18.55 -2.23
N ALA A 30 4.85 -18.97 -1.26
CA ALA A 30 3.39 -18.94 -1.36
C ALA A 30 2.87 -17.50 -1.52
N THR A 31 3.41 -16.55 -0.76
CA THR A 31 3.01 -15.14 -0.81
C THR A 31 3.39 -14.50 -2.15
N MET A 32 4.62 -14.72 -2.61
CA MET A 32 5.05 -14.27 -3.94
C MET A 32 4.20 -14.88 -5.06
N ARG A 33 3.82 -16.16 -4.93
CA ARG A 33 2.91 -16.80 -5.86
C ARG A 33 1.54 -16.13 -5.83
N SER A 34 0.99 -15.85 -4.64
CA SER A 34 -0.29 -15.16 -4.51
C SER A 34 -0.31 -13.79 -5.14
N MET A 35 0.80 -13.04 -5.02
CA MET A 35 0.99 -11.78 -5.74
C MET A 35 0.92 -12.00 -7.25
N SER A 36 1.71 -12.95 -7.77
CA SER A 36 1.81 -13.18 -9.22
C SER A 36 0.51 -13.69 -9.87
N THR A 37 -0.29 -14.47 -9.14
CA THR A 37 -1.50 -15.11 -9.68
C THR A 37 -2.78 -14.36 -9.33
N GLY A 38 -2.70 -13.35 -8.45
CA GLY A 38 -3.88 -12.68 -7.90
C GLY A 38 -4.81 -13.64 -7.12
N LYS A 39 -4.27 -14.75 -6.60
CA LYS A 39 -5.05 -15.80 -5.92
C LYS A 39 -4.25 -16.47 -4.79
N GLY A 40 -4.92 -16.95 -3.75
CA GLY A 40 -4.32 -17.80 -2.73
C GLY A 40 -4.31 -17.19 -1.33
N LYS A 41 -3.64 -17.88 -0.40
CA LYS A 41 -3.79 -17.66 1.04
C LYS A 41 -3.54 -16.20 1.46
N ALA A 42 -2.52 -15.53 0.92
CA ALA A 42 -2.22 -14.16 1.32
C ALA A 42 -3.39 -13.19 1.07
N LEU A 43 -4.12 -13.35 -0.04
CA LEU A 43 -5.30 -12.52 -0.34
C LEU A 43 -6.47 -12.85 0.58
N VAL A 44 -6.66 -14.14 0.89
CA VAL A 44 -7.68 -14.62 1.83
C VAL A 44 -7.41 -14.09 3.24
N ASP A 45 -6.16 -14.12 3.68
CA ASP A 45 -5.77 -13.63 5.00
C ASP A 45 -5.98 -12.11 5.13
N ILE A 46 -5.67 -11.35 4.06
CA ILE A 46 -5.94 -9.91 3.99
C ILE A 46 -7.45 -9.64 4.08
N GLU A 47 -8.25 -10.32 3.26
CA GLU A 47 -9.71 -10.16 3.25
C GLU A 47 -10.34 -10.54 4.60
N THR A 48 -9.92 -11.67 5.17
CA THR A 48 -10.39 -12.14 6.48
C THR A 48 -10.01 -11.15 7.59
N SER A 49 -8.85 -10.51 7.49
CA SER A 49 -8.42 -9.49 8.47
C SER A 49 -9.28 -8.23 8.37
N GLY A 50 -9.62 -7.79 7.16
CA GLY A 50 -10.54 -6.67 6.94
C GLY A 50 -11.94 -6.96 7.51
N GLN A 51 -12.48 -8.16 7.24
CA GLN A 51 -13.76 -8.60 7.81
C GLN A 51 -13.73 -8.71 9.34
N TRP A 52 -12.63 -9.22 9.89
CA TRP A 52 -12.45 -9.27 11.35
C TRP A 52 -12.44 -7.87 11.96
N LEU A 53 -11.76 -6.91 11.31
CA LEU A 53 -11.71 -5.52 11.78
C LEU A 53 -13.11 -4.87 11.78
N LEU A 54 -13.88 -5.06 10.70
CA LEU A 54 -15.28 -4.58 10.60
C LEU A 54 -16.23 -5.21 11.65
N ALA A 55 -15.86 -6.36 12.23
CA ALA A 55 -16.65 -7.02 13.25
C ALA A 55 -16.32 -6.57 14.70
N GLN A 56 -15.34 -5.69 14.88
CA GLN A 56 -14.98 -5.17 16.20
C GLN A 56 -15.97 -4.09 16.67
N PRO A 57 -16.31 -4.02 17.97
CA PRO A 57 -17.27 -3.04 18.47
C PRO A 57 -16.80 -1.58 18.36
N GLU A 58 -15.50 -1.34 18.22
CA GLU A 58 -14.87 -0.02 18.12
C GLU A 58 -14.74 0.49 16.67
N THR A 59 -15.16 -0.29 15.66
CA THR A 59 -15.02 0.07 14.24
C THR A 59 -16.32 0.56 13.61
N THR A 60 -16.19 1.17 12.42
CA THR A 60 -17.31 1.63 11.60
C THR A 60 -17.69 0.55 10.58
N GLU A 61 -18.67 0.85 9.71
CA GLU A 61 -19.05 -0.02 8.59
C GLU A 61 -18.07 0.07 7.39
N ALA A 62 -17.01 0.88 7.49
CA ALA A 62 -16.07 1.13 6.41
C ALA A 62 -14.65 0.69 6.80
N VAL A 63 -13.96 0.03 5.87
CA VAL A 63 -12.57 -0.40 6.02
C VAL A 63 -11.73 0.09 4.85
N GLY A 64 -10.52 0.57 5.17
CA GLY A 64 -9.51 0.92 4.19
C GLY A 64 -8.34 -0.08 4.22
N ILE A 65 -7.52 -0.07 3.17
CA ILE A 65 -6.32 -0.90 3.11
C ILE A 65 -5.09 -0.07 2.76
N VAL A 66 -3.99 -0.28 3.48
CA VAL A 66 -2.72 0.40 3.22
C VAL A 66 -1.64 -0.62 2.90
N GLY A 67 -1.02 -0.48 1.74
CA GLY A 67 0.00 -1.40 1.23
C GLY A 67 1.30 -0.72 0.84
N PHE A 68 2.43 -1.40 1.09
CA PHE A 68 3.78 -0.94 0.73
C PHE A 68 4.53 -2.02 -0.04
N CYS A 69 5.24 -1.68 -1.12
CA CYS A 69 5.98 -2.63 -1.96
C CYS A 69 5.04 -3.76 -2.42
N MET A 70 5.33 -5.02 -2.09
CA MET A 70 4.44 -6.14 -2.34
C MET A 70 3.05 -5.92 -1.69
N GLY A 71 2.99 -5.35 -0.49
CA GLY A 71 1.71 -4.98 0.12
C GLY A 71 0.89 -4.01 -0.72
N GLY A 72 1.53 -3.11 -1.49
CA GLY A 72 0.84 -2.18 -2.39
C GLY A 72 0.20 -2.92 -3.58
N GLY A 73 0.89 -3.93 -4.13
CA GLY A 73 0.30 -4.82 -5.13
C GLY A 73 -0.89 -5.60 -4.58
N PHE A 74 -0.82 -6.04 -3.31
CA PHE A 74 -1.91 -6.75 -2.67
C PHE A 74 -3.10 -5.83 -2.41
N ALA A 75 -2.85 -4.58 -2.00
CA ALA A 75 -3.90 -3.58 -1.86
C ALA A 75 -4.66 -3.39 -3.19
N LEU A 76 -3.96 -3.28 -4.33
CA LEU A 76 -4.61 -3.20 -5.64
C LEU A 76 -5.39 -4.48 -6.01
N LEU A 77 -4.87 -5.65 -5.66
CA LEU A 77 -5.56 -6.92 -5.94
C LEU A 77 -6.80 -7.13 -5.07
N THR A 78 -6.81 -6.62 -3.84
CA THR A 78 -7.84 -6.91 -2.83
C THR A 78 -8.87 -5.80 -2.63
N CYS A 79 -8.56 -4.55 -2.94
CA CYS A 79 -9.44 -3.42 -2.67
C CYS A 79 -10.62 -3.37 -3.63
N ASP A 80 -11.54 -4.32 -3.50
CA ASP A 80 -12.80 -4.36 -4.22
C ASP A 80 -13.73 -3.25 -3.69
N ARG A 81 -14.30 -2.44 -4.59
CA ARG A 81 -15.17 -1.30 -4.24
C ARG A 81 -16.43 -1.68 -3.45
N ASP A 82 -16.84 -2.94 -3.50
CA ASP A 82 -17.99 -3.43 -2.73
C ASP A 82 -17.59 -3.87 -1.31
N ARG A 83 -16.28 -3.96 -1.01
CA ARG A 83 -15.75 -4.44 0.28
C ARG A 83 -14.85 -3.44 1.00
N TYR A 84 -14.20 -2.54 0.28
CA TYR A 84 -13.28 -1.55 0.84
C TYR A 84 -13.65 -0.15 0.38
N ALA A 85 -13.56 0.80 1.30
CA ALA A 85 -13.88 2.20 1.04
C ALA A 85 -12.74 2.94 0.32
N VAL A 86 -11.48 2.56 0.60
CA VAL A 86 -10.30 3.26 0.09
C VAL A 86 -9.03 2.40 0.19
N ALA A 87 -8.11 2.56 -0.76
CA ALA A 87 -6.77 1.97 -0.70
C ALA A 87 -5.67 3.03 -0.74
N SER A 88 -4.60 2.78 0.02
CA SER A 88 -3.30 3.41 -0.16
C SER A 88 -2.31 2.42 -0.75
N VAL A 89 -1.72 2.78 -1.89
CA VAL A 89 -0.82 1.93 -2.68
C VAL A 89 0.54 2.61 -2.81
N ASN A 90 1.53 2.12 -2.09
CA ASN A 90 2.84 2.76 -2.02
C ASN A 90 3.89 1.88 -2.69
N TYR A 91 4.44 2.36 -3.82
CA TYR A 91 5.48 1.69 -4.64
C TYR A 91 5.16 0.20 -4.88
N GLY A 92 3.89 -0.08 -5.15
CA GLY A 92 3.38 -1.42 -5.43
C GLY A 92 3.27 -1.71 -6.93
N THR A 93 3.49 -2.97 -7.30
CA THR A 93 3.36 -3.41 -8.68
C THR A 93 1.90 -3.36 -9.15
N VAL A 94 1.66 -2.71 -10.29
CA VAL A 94 0.32 -2.53 -10.86
C VAL A 94 -0.13 -3.82 -11.56
N PRO A 95 -1.21 -4.49 -11.09
CA PRO A 95 -1.72 -5.71 -11.69
C PRO A 95 -2.33 -5.46 -13.07
N GLU A 96 -2.68 -6.53 -13.78
CA GLU A 96 -3.31 -6.43 -15.09
C GLU A 96 -4.71 -5.82 -15.03
N ASP A 97 -5.49 -6.20 -14.02
CA ASP A 97 -6.84 -5.72 -13.79
C ASP A 97 -6.93 -4.94 -12.48
N VAL A 98 -7.51 -3.75 -12.56
CA VAL A 98 -7.88 -2.88 -11.42
C VAL A 98 -9.32 -2.39 -11.58
N GLY A 99 -10.09 -3.01 -12.49
CA GLY A 99 -11.44 -2.63 -12.85
C GLY A 99 -12.47 -2.87 -11.74
N HIS A 100 -12.09 -3.56 -10.67
CA HIS A 100 -12.86 -3.76 -9.43
C HIS A 100 -12.43 -2.81 -8.30
N ALA A 101 -11.36 -2.02 -8.49
CA ALA A 101 -10.75 -1.26 -7.42
C ALA A 101 -11.71 -0.24 -6.79
N CYS A 102 -11.60 -0.10 -5.48
CA CYS A 102 -12.05 1.03 -4.67
C CYS A 102 -11.22 2.30 -5.02
N PRO A 103 -11.59 3.50 -4.53
CA PRO A 103 -10.77 4.69 -4.68
C PRO A 103 -9.33 4.50 -4.16
N VAL A 104 -8.33 5.00 -4.90
CA VAL A 104 -6.91 4.76 -4.61
C VAL A 104 -6.11 6.04 -4.40
N VAL A 105 -5.40 6.16 -3.29
CA VAL A 105 -4.28 7.10 -3.15
C VAL A 105 -2.96 6.35 -3.33
N GLY A 106 -2.08 6.85 -4.19
CA GLY A 106 -0.83 6.17 -4.55
C GLY A 106 0.39 7.07 -4.46
N SER A 107 1.51 6.48 -4.05
CA SER A 107 2.81 7.18 -3.96
C SER A 107 3.91 6.33 -4.58
N TYR A 108 4.56 6.85 -5.62
CA TYR A 108 5.62 6.19 -6.39
C TYR A 108 6.87 7.08 -6.44
N GLY A 109 8.04 6.48 -6.59
CA GLY A 109 9.29 7.24 -6.81
C GLY A 109 9.72 7.18 -8.27
N ALA A 110 10.08 8.30 -8.88
CA ALA A 110 10.60 8.33 -10.25
C ALA A 110 11.92 7.55 -10.40
N GLY A 111 12.69 7.44 -9.32
CA GLY A 111 13.90 6.63 -9.22
C GLY A 111 13.64 5.14 -8.92
N ASP A 112 12.39 4.71 -8.75
CA ASP A 112 12.06 3.30 -8.46
C ASP A 112 12.31 2.44 -9.70
N LEU A 113 13.43 1.70 -9.67
CA LEU A 113 13.82 0.81 -10.75
C LEU A 113 12.90 -0.41 -10.91
N GLN A 114 12.20 -0.81 -9.84
CA GLN A 114 11.32 -1.98 -9.82
C GLN A 114 9.94 -1.67 -10.41
N ASN A 115 9.47 -0.43 -10.22
CA ASN A 115 8.14 0.01 -10.64
C ASN A 115 8.21 1.19 -11.63
N ARG A 116 9.16 1.18 -12.56
CA ARG A 116 9.29 2.24 -13.58
C ARG A 116 7.98 2.42 -14.36
N GLY A 117 7.46 3.64 -14.37
CA GLY A 117 6.21 4.00 -15.06
C GLY A 117 4.95 3.46 -14.39
N ALA A 118 5.03 2.92 -13.18
CA ALA A 118 3.87 2.37 -12.48
C ALA A 118 2.83 3.43 -12.12
N ALA A 119 3.23 4.66 -11.78
CA ALA A 119 2.30 5.76 -11.51
C ALA A 119 1.39 6.01 -12.72
N GLN A 120 1.98 6.35 -13.87
CA GLN A 120 1.25 6.59 -15.11
C GLN A 120 0.43 5.37 -15.57
N LYS A 121 0.99 4.15 -15.41
CA LYS A 121 0.27 2.91 -15.73
C LYS A 121 -0.96 2.73 -14.85
N LEU A 122 -0.87 3.07 -13.56
CA LEU A 122 -1.98 2.95 -12.62
C LEU A 122 -3.06 3.99 -12.93
N GLU A 123 -2.69 5.26 -13.11
CA GLU A 123 -3.60 6.35 -13.50
C GLU A 123 -4.42 5.97 -14.74
N ALA A 124 -3.74 5.58 -15.83
CA ALA A 124 -4.42 5.22 -17.07
C ALA A 124 -5.42 4.06 -16.93
N LYS A 125 -5.14 3.11 -16.04
CA LYS A 125 -6.04 1.99 -15.77
C LYS A 125 -7.22 2.38 -14.88
N LEU A 126 -6.99 3.20 -13.87
CA LEU A 126 -8.05 3.70 -13.00
C LEU A 126 -8.98 4.66 -13.76
N ASP A 127 -8.43 5.49 -14.65
CA ASP A 127 -9.21 6.29 -15.60
C ASP A 127 -10.12 5.40 -16.46
N ALA A 128 -9.56 4.37 -17.10
CA ALA A 128 -10.31 3.45 -17.94
C ALA A 128 -11.42 2.70 -17.17
N ALA A 129 -11.22 2.48 -15.86
CA ALA A 129 -12.18 1.84 -14.97
C ALA A 129 -13.14 2.83 -14.27
N SER A 130 -13.00 4.14 -14.51
CA SER A 130 -13.75 5.19 -13.80
C SER A 130 -13.63 5.11 -12.27
N VAL A 131 -12.44 4.76 -11.78
CA VAL A 131 -12.11 4.69 -10.35
C VAL A 131 -11.45 6.00 -9.93
N GLY A 132 -11.95 6.64 -8.86
CA GLY A 132 -11.35 7.87 -8.33
C GLY A 132 -9.97 7.62 -7.73
N TYR A 133 -9.00 8.49 -8.01
CA TYR A 133 -7.65 8.36 -7.48
C TYR A 133 -6.96 9.68 -7.17
N ASP A 134 -5.91 9.57 -6.34
CA ASP A 134 -4.87 10.57 -6.18
C ASP A 134 -3.50 9.86 -6.26
N ILE A 135 -2.82 9.94 -7.40
CA ILE A 135 -1.51 9.30 -7.62
C ILE A 135 -0.41 10.38 -7.70
N GLN A 136 0.68 10.19 -6.95
CA GLN A 136 1.84 11.07 -7.00
C GLN A 136 3.10 10.26 -7.29
N GLU A 137 3.85 10.70 -8.30
CA GLU A 137 5.23 10.27 -8.52
C GLU A 137 6.20 11.34 -8.00
N TYR A 138 7.11 10.95 -7.12
CA TYR A 138 8.09 11.85 -6.49
C TYR A 138 9.41 11.82 -7.26
N PRO A 139 9.88 12.94 -7.85
CA PRO A 139 11.09 12.98 -8.67
C PRO A 139 12.36 12.57 -7.92
N SER A 140 12.44 12.90 -6.63
CA SER A 140 13.58 12.63 -5.73
C SER A 140 13.51 11.29 -5.02
N ALA A 141 12.45 10.50 -5.21
CA ALA A 141 12.25 9.26 -4.49
C ALA A 141 12.46 8.03 -5.38
N GLY A 142 12.80 6.92 -4.74
CA GLY A 142 12.81 5.59 -5.31
C GLY A 142 11.91 4.62 -4.54
N HIS A 143 12.20 3.33 -4.68
CA HIS A 143 11.50 2.27 -3.98
C HIS A 143 11.66 2.40 -2.45
N ALA A 144 10.65 2.02 -1.67
CA ALA A 144 10.68 2.18 -0.21
C ALA A 144 10.81 3.64 0.26
N LEU A 145 10.23 4.58 -0.50
CA LEU A 145 10.10 6.01 -0.18
C LEU A 145 9.77 6.25 1.30
N PHE A 146 8.83 5.49 1.87
CA PHE A 146 8.30 5.70 3.22
C PHE A 146 9.24 5.27 4.37
N ASN A 147 10.37 4.61 4.07
CA ASN A 147 11.29 4.18 5.10
C ASN A 147 12.12 5.35 5.64
N ASP A 148 12.21 5.47 6.97
CA ASP A 148 13.02 6.52 7.62
C ASP A 148 14.52 6.37 7.37
N SER A 149 14.97 5.12 7.29
CA SER A 149 16.35 4.71 7.04
C SER A 149 16.40 3.48 6.15
N MET A 150 17.48 3.35 5.38
CA MET A 150 17.75 2.15 4.59
C MET A 150 18.53 1.11 5.41
N PRO A 151 18.42 -0.20 5.10
CA PRO A 151 19.16 -1.24 5.79
C PRO A 151 20.69 -1.05 5.69
N GLY A 152 21.39 -1.43 6.75
CA GLY A 152 22.85 -1.36 6.83
C GLY A 152 23.38 -0.06 7.46
N PRO A 153 24.71 0.16 7.45
CA PRO A 153 25.32 1.33 8.04
C PRO A 153 24.82 2.64 7.41
N ALA A 154 24.55 3.66 8.23
CA ALA A 154 24.06 4.97 7.76
C ALA A 154 24.96 5.61 6.68
N ALA A 155 26.27 5.35 6.73
CA ALA A 155 27.24 5.81 5.72
C ALA A 155 26.96 5.25 4.31
N LEU A 156 26.23 4.14 4.18
CA LEU A 156 25.83 3.55 2.89
C LEU A 156 24.48 4.05 2.37
N ALA A 157 23.75 4.89 3.12
CA ALA A 157 22.46 5.43 2.70
C ALA A 157 22.49 6.12 1.32
N PRO A 158 23.53 6.90 0.95
CA PRO A 158 23.62 7.48 -0.39
C PRO A 158 23.65 6.45 -1.53
N LEU A 159 24.25 5.27 -1.30
CA LEU A 159 24.32 4.20 -2.31
C LEU A 159 22.94 3.59 -2.58
N TRP A 160 22.10 3.47 -1.54
CA TRP A 160 20.71 3.03 -1.72
C TRP A 160 19.92 4.02 -2.58
N HIS A 161 20.14 5.32 -2.40
CA HIS A 161 19.51 6.36 -3.21
C HIS A 161 19.91 6.25 -4.69
N VAL A 162 21.21 6.09 -4.95
CA VAL A 162 21.72 5.84 -6.32
C VAL A 162 21.15 4.53 -6.90
N ALA A 163 20.93 3.51 -6.08
CA ALA A 163 20.32 2.25 -6.48
C ALA A 163 18.79 2.33 -6.66
N GLY A 164 18.19 3.52 -6.52
CA GLY A 164 16.76 3.73 -6.74
C GLY A 164 15.89 3.38 -5.54
N PHE A 165 16.39 3.57 -4.32
CA PHE A 165 15.63 3.37 -3.06
C PHE A 165 15.59 4.61 -2.18
N GLY A 166 14.59 4.71 -1.32
CA GLY A 166 14.44 5.77 -0.32
C GLY A 166 13.79 7.03 -0.88
N GLY A 167 13.65 8.05 -0.04
CA GLY A 167 13.11 9.35 -0.40
C GLY A 167 13.51 10.39 0.62
N THR A 168 13.26 11.66 0.32
CA THR A 168 13.51 12.73 1.28
C THR A 168 12.48 12.68 2.41
N ARG A 169 12.81 13.27 3.57
CA ARG A 169 11.83 13.41 4.66
C ARG A 169 10.60 14.20 4.20
N GLU A 170 10.78 15.20 3.35
CA GLU A 170 9.69 16.01 2.81
C GLU A 170 8.73 15.17 1.96
N ASP A 171 9.26 14.39 1.01
CA ASP A 171 8.48 13.47 0.18
C ASP A 171 7.70 12.47 1.05
N ARG A 172 8.34 11.93 2.09
CA ARG A 172 7.69 11.00 3.04
C ARG A 172 6.53 11.66 3.78
N GLU A 173 6.75 12.85 4.36
CA GLU A 173 5.71 13.53 5.12
C GLU A 173 4.56 13.99 4.23
N HIS A 174 4.85 14.40 3.01
CA HIS A 174 3.82 14.70 2.01
C HIS A 174 3.01 13.46 1.64
N ALA A 175 3.68 12.33 1.38
CA ALA A 175 3.02 11.08 1.03
C ALA A 175 2.13 10.57 2.16
N TRP A 176 2.55 10.69 3.42
CA TRP A 176 1.72 10.35 4.57
C TRP A 176 0.50 11.25 4.74
N ARG A 177 0.66 12.58 4.58
CA ARG A 177 -0.47 13.53 4.63
C ARG A 177 -1.53 13.21 3.58
N ARG A 178 -1.12 12.89 2.35
CA ARG A 178 -2.05 12.47 1.30
C ARG A 178 -2.86 11.24 1.68
N ILE A 179 -2.26 10.27 2.38
CA ILE A 179 -3.00 9.09 2.86
C ILE A 179 -4.05 9.50 3.90
N GLU A 180 -3.65 10.30 4.89
CA GLU A 180 -4.54 10.80 5.94
C GLU A 180 -5.74 11.56 5.35
N ASP A 181 -5.46 12.54 4.49
CA ASP A 181 -6.47 13.39 3.86
C ASP A 181 -7.44 12.57 2.98
N TYR A 182 -6.91 11.62 2.20
CA TYR A 182 -7.72 10.81 1.27
C TYR A 182 -8.55 9.73 2.01
N PHE A 183 -8.13 9.31 3.20
CA PHE A 183 -8.84 8.33 4.02
C PHE A 183 -9.92 8.97 4.90
N ALA A 184 -9.81 10.26 5.21
CA ALA A 184 -10.70 10.94 6.15
C ALA A 184 -12.18 10.82 5.78
N ALA A 185 -12.54 11.18 4.55
CA ALA A 185 -13.93 11.17 4.10
C ALA A 185 -14.50 9.75 3.92
N PRO A 186 -13.83 8.79 3.24
CA PRO A 186 -14.37 7.45 3.03
C PRO A 186 -14.53 6.63 4.31
N LEU A 187 -13.75 6.90 5.35
CA LEU A 187 -13.78 6.15 6.62
C LEU A 187 -14.53 6.87 7.74
N GLY A 188 -15.12 8.04 7.47
CA GLY A 188 -15.91 8.78 8.46
C GLY A 188 -15.09 9.33 9.62
N ALA A 189 -13.79 9.59 9.42
CA ALA A 189 -13.00 10.29 10.43
C ALA A 189 -13.54 11.72 10.55
N SER A 190 -13.98 12.09 11.76
CA SER A 190 -14.44 13.45 12.04
C SER A 190 -13.23 14.39 12.02
N ALA A 191 -13.34 15.49 11.26
CA ALA A 191 -12.35 16.57 11.20
C ALA A 191 -12.12 17.24 12.57
#